data_AF-A0A3N4JWT8-F1
#
_entry.id   AF-A0A3N4JWT8-F1
#
_cell.length_a   1.000
_cell.length_b   1.000
_cell.length_c   1.000
_cell.angle_alpha   90.00
_cell.angle_beta   90.00
_cell.angle_gamma   90.00
#
_symmetry.space_group_name_H-M   'P 1'
#
loop_
_entity.id
_entity.type
_entity.pdbx_description
1 polymer ?
#
loop_
_entity_poly.entity_id
_entity_poly.type
_entity_poly.pdbx_seq_one_letter_code
_entity_poly.pdbx_strand_id
1 'polypeptide(L)' 'PGTIESMANLKAIKEEWDKLIPKDWNKYIDSISYRLQQVKDGEGMQTEF' A
#
# COMPACT_ATOMS: atom_id res chain seq x y z
N PRO A 1 24.81 -8.12 7.20
CA PRO A 1 24.85 -7.21 6.03
C PRO A 1 25.08 -7.99 4.73
N GLY A 2 23.99 -8.23 3.98
CA GLY A 2 24.04 -8.53 2.55
C GLY A 2 24.30 -9.98 2.15
N THR A 3 23.33 -10.89 2.32
CA THR A 3 23.31 -12.13 1.53
C THR A 3 22.94 -11.81 0.08
N ILE A 4 23.45 -12.57 -0.90
CA ILE A 4 23.11 -12.43 -2.33
C ILE A 4 21.58 -12.41 -2.54
N GLU A 5 20.86 -13.18 -1.73
CA GLU A 5 19.40 -13.22 -1.65
C GLU A 5 18.77 -11.85 -1.33
N SER A 6 19.34 -11.10 -0.37
CA SER A 6 18.85 -9.76 -0.03
C SER A 6 19.00 -8.77 -1.19
N MET A 7 20.09 -8.88 -1.97
CA MET A 7 20.30 -8.05 -3.16
C MET A 7 19.38 -8.43 -4.31
N ALA A 8 19.13 -9.74 -4.50
CA ALA A 8 18.17 -10.24 -5.47
C ALA A 8 16.74 -9.77 -5.14
N ASN A 9 16.36 -9.83 -3.86
CA ASN A 9 15.05 -9.34 -3.39
C ASN A 9 14.91 -7.83 -3.60
N LEU A 10 15.94 -7.03 -3.29
CA LEU A 10 15.94 -5.60 -3.55
C LEU A 10 15.77 -5.27 -5.04
N LYS A 11 16.41 -6.04 -5.93
CA LYS A 11 16.26 -5.90 -7.37
C LYS A 11 14.84 -6.22 -7.82
N ALA A 12 14.27 -7.35 -7.36
CA ALA A 12 12.90 -7.73 -7.67
C ALA A 12 11.87 -6.71 -7.16
N ILE A 13 12.05 -6.21 -5.92
CA ILE A 13 11.21 -5.15 -5.34
C ILE A 13 11.28 -3.89 -6.21
N LYS A 14 12.49 -3.50 -6.63
CA LYS A 14 12.66 -2.32 -7.49
C LYS A 14 11.99 -2.51 -8.85
N GLU A 15 12.14 -3.67 -9.49
CA GLU A 15 11.50 -3.96 -10.77
C GLU A 15 9.98 -3.92 -10.68
N GLU A 16 9.38 -4.44 -9.61
CA GLU A 16 7.93 -4.35 -9.40
C GLU A 16 7.49 -2.93 -9.05
N TRP A 17 8.28 -2.20 -8.25
CA TRP A 17 8.00 -0.81 -7.91
C TRP A 17 8.00 0.11 -9.15
N ASP A 18 8.98 -0.07 -10.04
CA ASP A 18 9.12 0.71 -11.27
C ASP A 18 8.01 0.43 -12.30
N LYS A 19 7.28 -0.70 -12.16
CA LYS A 19 6.11 -1.04 -13.00
C LYS A 19 4.81 -0.37 -12.54
N LEU A 20 4.75 0.08 -11.29
CA LEU A 20 3.54 0.68 -10.76
C LEU A 20 3.20 1.97 -11.51
N ILE A 21 1.93 2.16 -11.84
CA ILE A 21 1.42 3.39 -12.45
C ILE A 21 0.46 4.12 -11.50
N PRO A 22 0.22 5.44 -11.67
CA PRO A 22 -0.68 6.20 -10.80
C PRO A 22 -2.02 5.54 -10.49
N LYS A 23 -2.61 4.85 -11.47
CA LYS A 23 -3.87 4.14 -11.31
C LYS A 23 -3.82 3.03 -10.24
N ASP A 24 -2.67 2.39 -10.05
CA ASP A 24 -2.50 1.29 -9.10
C ASP A 24 -2.62 1.76 -7.65
N TRP A 25 -2.17 2.99 -7.35
CA TRP A 25 -2.21 3.54 -6.00
C TRP A 25 -3.28 4.63 -5.78
N ASN A 26 -3.73 5.34 -6.82
CA ASN A 26 -4.73 6.39 -6.69
C ASN A 26 -6.03 5.89 -6.06
N LYS A 27 -6.46 4.66 -6.37
CA LYS A 27 -7.64 4.03 -5.74
C LYS A 27 -7.59 4.00 -4.20
N TYR A 28 -6.38 3.93 -3.63
CA TYR A 28 -6.20 3.94 -2.17
C TYR A 28 -6.30 5.36 -1.61
N ILE A 29 -5.80 6.37 -2.35
CA ILE A 29 -5.92 7.79 -1.97
C ILE A 29 -7.38 8.24 -2.09
N ASP A 30 -8.03 7.93 -3.21
CA ASP A 30 -9.41 8.31 -3.51
C ASP A 30 -10.40 7.70 -2.51
N SER A 31 -10.07 6.54 -1.91
CA SER A 31 -10.89 5.89 -0.89
C SER A 31 -10.66 6.38 0.54
N ILE A 32 -9.72 7.31 0.80
CA ILE A 32 -9.41 7.78 2.16
C ILE A 32 -10.66 8.37 2.84
N SER A 33 -11.43 9.21 2.16
CA SER A 33 -12.62 9.84 2.75
C SER A 33 -13.66 8.79 3.17
N TYR A 34 -13.83 7.73 2.37
CA TYR A 34 -14.73 6.63 2.70
C TYR A 34 -14.25 5.84 3.93
N ARG A 35 -12.95 5.53 4.02
CA ARG A 35 -12.38 4.84 5.19
C ARG A 35 -12.52 5.65 6.47
N LEU A 36 -12.27 6.96 6.39
CA LEU A 36 -12.46 7.87 7.53
C LEU A 36 -13.92 7.91 7.98
N GLN A 37 -14.87 7.82 7.05
CA GLN A 37 -16.28 7.73 7.41
C GLN A 37 -16.59 6.44 8.17
N GLN A 38 -16.10 5.29 7.71
CA GLN A 38 -16.27 4.02 8.45
C GLN A 38 -15.73 4.09 9.87
N VAL A 39 -14.54 4.68 10.07
CA VAL A 39 -13.94 4.85 11.40
C VAL A 39 -14.82 5.74 12.29
N LYS A 40 -15.39 6.83 11.74
CA LYS A 40 -16.30 7.69 12.50
C LYS A 40 -17.58 6.96 12.91
N ASP A 41 -18.19 6.24 11.97
CA ASP A 41 -19.45 5.52 12.20
C ASP A 41 -19.25 4.36 13.18
N GLY A 42 -18.06 3.77 13.21
CA GLY A 42 -17.64 2.73 14.15
C GLY A 42 -17.02 3.26 15.44
N GLU A 43 -17.11 4.56 15.74
CA GLU A 43 -16.55 5.18 16.95
C GLU A 43 -15.07 4.87 17.21
N GLY A 44 -14.28 4.74 16.13
CA GLY A 44 -12.85 4.44 16.19
C GLY A 44 -12.51 2.94 16.18
N MET A 45 -13.49 2.05 16.03
CA MET A 45 -13.23 0.61 15.91
C MET A 45 -12.58 0.25 14.56
N GLN A 46 -11.91 -0.91 14.55
CA GLN A 46 -11.26 -1.44 13.35
C GLN A 46 -12.26 -1.64 12.20
N THR A 47 -11.85 -1.24 11.00
CA THR A 47 -12.61 -1.40 9.76
C THR A 47 -12.10 -2.57 8.93
N GLU A 48 -12.74 -2.85 7.79
CA GLU A 48 -12.27 -3.85 6.82
C GLU A 48 -10.94 -3.47 6.13
N PHE A 49 -10.57 -2.18 6.18
CA PHE A 49 -9.33 -1.61 5.68
C PHE A 49 -8.26 -1.48 6.75
#